data_AF-A0AAV0EAU4-F1
#
_entry.id   AF-A0AAV0EAU4-F1
#
_cell.length_a   1.000
_cell.length_b   1.000
_cell.length_c   1.000
_cell.angle_alpha   90.00
_cell.angle_beta   90.00
_cell.angle_gamma   90.00
#
_symmetry.space_group_name_H-M   'P 1'
#
loop_
_entity.id
_entity.type
_entity.pdbx_description
1 polymer ?
#
loop_
_entity_poly.entity_id
_entity_poly.type
_entity_poly.pdbx_seq_one_letter_code
_entity_poly.pdbx_strand_id
1 'polypeptide(L)'
;MARLGAKCLNAVSAYDNTLEIVETLDTAQKKFDDILNSHSLDAACEKIKTLSKTKELESSLILLINAAWAAAKDSTTLGNEAKDIMYQLYKTTQSSLRTMAPKEIKLLKHLLNIIDPEERFSALATAFCPGNDSEAKDPTAVYTTPKELHKWIKIMLDAYNLNKSDTEIREAKKMNQPVVMQRLFILKEIIEEEYLEREADKEKKIEPEEEMSYVD
;
A
#
# COMPACT_ATOMS: atom_id res chain seq x y z
N MET A 1 33.58 18.45 22.24
CA MET A 1 32.51 19.26 21.62
C MET A 1 31.55 18.41 20.76
N ALA A 2 32.02 17.65 19.77
CA ALA A 2 31.15 16.89 18.84
C ALA A 2 30.18 15.88 19.50
N ARG A 3 30.60 15.16 20.55
CA ARG A 3 29.75 14.17 21.24
C ARG A 3 28.59 14.78 22.04
N LEU A 4 28.77 15.99 22.59
CA LEU A 4 27.70 16.71 23.29
C LEU A 4 26.73 17.31 22.26
N GLY A 5 27.26 17.89 21.18
CA GLY A 5 26.46 18.40 20.06
C GLY A 5 25.56 17.34 19.42
N ALA A 6 26.07 16.12 19.19
CA ALA A 6 25.26 15.01 18.67
C ALA A 6 24.15 14.58 19.64
N LYS A 7 24.40 14.60 20.96
CA LYS A 7 23.37 14.30 21.96
C LYS A 7 22.28 15.37 22.02
N CYS A 8 22.66 16.64 21.94
CA CYS A 8 21.71 17.75 21.89
C CYS A 8 20.86 17.68 20.60
N LEU A 9 21.49 17.42 19.44
CA LEU A 9 20.77 17.30 18.18
C LEU A 9 19.80 16.11 18.18
N ASN A 10 20.21 14.96 18.71
CA ASN A 10 19.32 13.80 18.85
C ASN A 10 18.17 14.06 19.81
N ALA A 11 18.42 14.78 20.92
CA ALA A 11 17.37 15.13 21.87
C ALA A 11 16.36 16.11 21.28
N VAL A 12 16.83 17.11 20.53
CA VAL A 12 15.97 18.07 19.82
C VAL A 12 15.19 17.36 18.72
N SER A 13 15.84 16.54 17.89
CA SER A 13 15.16 15.78 16.82
C SER A 13 14.15 14.77 17.37
N ALA A 14 14.44 14.12 18.49
CA ALA A 14 13.47 13.23 19.16
C ALA A 14 12.29 14.01 19.73
N TYR A 15 12.52 15.20 20.28
CA TYR A 15 11.47 16.09 20.77
C TYR A 15 10.59 16.59 19.63
N ASP A 16 11.19 17.08 18.53
CA ASP A 16 10.47 17.58 17.35
C ASP A 16 9.62 16.48 16.71
N ASN A 17 10.17 15.26 16.59
CA ASN A 17 9.43 14.09 16.11
C ASN A 17 8.28 13.72 17.06
N THR A 18 8.52 13.76 18.38
CA THR A 18 7.45 13.52 19.37
C THR A 18 6.34 14.57 19.27
N LEU A 19 6.69 15.84 19.06
CA LEU A 19 5.74 16.93 18.91
C LEU A 19 4.89 16.75 17.64
N GLU A 20 5.52 16.40 16.52
CA GLU A 20 4.84 16.07 15.26
C GLU A 20 3.88 14.87 15.42
N ILE A 21 4.29 13.83 16.17
CA ILE A 21 3.42 12.69 16.51
C ILE A 21 2.23 13.14 17.38
N VAL A 22 2.43 14.04 18.33
CA VAL A 22 1.34 14.54 19.20
C VAL A 22 0.35 15.39 18.40
N GLU A 23 0.82 16.28 17.53
CA GLU A 23 -0.03 17.14 16.70
C GLU A 23 -0.84 16.32 15.68
N THR A 24 -0.25 15.27 15.11
CA THR A 24 -0.94 14.36 14.19
C THR A 24 -2.01 13.52 14.90
N LEU A 25 -1.80 13.15 16.17
CA LEU A 25 -2.80 12.46 16.98
C LEU A 25 -3.95 13.38 17.43
N ASP A 26 -3.67 14.62 17.85
CA ASP A 26 -4.71 15.60 18.22
C ASP A 26 -5.62 15.93 17.03
N THR A 27 -5.02 16.12 15.85
CA THR A 27 -5.77 16.33 14.60
C THR A 27 -6.64 15.12 14.26
N ALA A 28 -6.09 13.91 14.40
CA ALA A 28 -6.85 12.68 14.16
C ALA A 28 -8.00 12.50 15.16
N GLN A 29 -7.78 12.83 16.43
CA GLN A 29 -8.80 12.78 17.47
C GLN A 29 -9.95 13.75 17.16
N LYS A 30 -9.64 15.01 16.81
CA LYS A 30 -10.66 16.00 16.41
C LYS A 30 -11.49 15.54 15.22
N LYS A 31 -10.85 14.97 14.19
CA LYS A 31 -11.55 14.40 13.04
C LYS A 31 -12.44 13.22 13.46
N PHE A 32 -11.98 12.36 14.36
CA PHE A 32 -12.76 11.25 14.86
C PHE A 32 -13.97 11.71 15.68
N ASP A 33 -13.78 12.68 16.58
CA ASP A 33 -14.86 13.28 17.35
C ASP A 33 -15.90 13.96 16.43
N ASP A 34 -15.46 14.65 15.37
CA ASP A 34 -16.36 15.24 14.37
C ASP A 34 -17.18 14.17 13.62
N ILE A 35 -16.60 13.00 13.34
CA ILE A 35 -17.33 11.85 12.78
C ILE A 35 -18.40 11.37 13.78
N LEU A 36 -18.02 11.16 15.04
CA LEU A 36 -18.94 10.66 16.08
C LEU A 36 -20.08 11.63 16.40
N ASN A 37 -19.82 12.94 16.33
CA ASN A 37 -20.83 13.99 16.57
C ASN A 37 -21.75 14.24 15.37
N SER A 38 -21.71 13.39 14.34
CA SER A 38 -22.62 13.51 13.20
C SER A 38 -24.07 13.24 13.61
N HIS A 39 -25.00 14.00 13.02
CA HIS A 39 -26.43 13.91 13.31
C HIS A 39 -27.09 12.58 12.91
N SER A 40 -26.39 11.73 12.13
CA SER A 40 -26.84 10.39 11.73
C SER A 40 -25.64 9.49 11.38
N LEU A 41 -25.88 8.18 11.39
CA LEU A 41 -24.88 7.19 10.98
C LEU A 41 -24.49 7.36 9.50
N ASP A 42 -25.46 7.67 8.63
CA ASP A 42 -25.20 7.90 7.21
C ASP A 42 -24.30 9.13 7.00
N ALA A 43 -24.57 10.21 7.74
CA ALA A 43 -23.71 11.40 7.71
C ALA A 43 -22.29 11.11 8.19
N ALA A 44 -22.14 10.30 9.25
CA ALA A 44 -20.82 9.88 9.73
C ALA A 44 -20.07 9.04 8.67
N CYS A 45 -20.77 8.12 8.00
CA CYS A 45 -20.20 7.31 6.92
C CYS A 45 -19.79 8.16 5.71
N GLU A 46 -20.59 9.15 5.33
CA GLU A 46 -20.25 10.08 4.24
C GLU A 46 -19.05 10.98 4.57
N LYS A 47 -18.88 11.39 5.83
CA LYS A 47 -17.67 12.09 6.27
C LYS A 47 -16.42 11.23 6.05
N ILE A 48 -16.44 9.95 6.44
CA ILE A 48 -15.33 9.02 6.20
C ILE A 48 -15.02 8.89 4.71
N LYS A 49 -16.05 8.73 3.87
CA LYS A 49 -15.88 8.67 2.40
C LYS A 49 -15.29 9.96 1.84
N THR A 50 -15.65 11.12 2.40
CA THR A 50 -15.13 12.43 1.99
C THR A 50 -13.67 12.61 2.37
N LEU A 51 -13.28 12.23 3.60
CA LEU A 51 -11.89 12.21 4.06
C LEU A 51 -11.03 11.28 3.19
N SER A 52 -11.59 10.15 2.75
CA SER A 52 -10.93 9.25 1.83
C SER A 52 -10.68 9.89 0.45
N LYS A 53 -11.69 10.56 -0.12
CA LYS A 53 -11.57 11.25 -1.42
C LYS A 53 -10.58 12.41 -1.39
N THR A 54 -10.50 13.12 -0.28
CA THR A 54 -9.59 14.26 -0.07
C THR A 54 -8.18 13.85 0.38
N LYS A 55 -7.92 12.54 0.54
CA LYS A 55 -6.65 11.98 1.07
C LYS A 55 -6.32 12.40 2.51
N GLU A 56 -7.32 12.81 3.27
CA GLU A 56 -7.21 13.20 4.69
C GLU A 56 -7.54 12.07 5.67
N LEU A 57 -7.90 10.89 5.14
CA LEU A 57 -8.04 9.64 5.91
C LEU A 57 -6.65 9.08 6.25
N GLU A 58 -5.97 9.76 7.16
CA GLU A 58 -4.60 9.48 7.57
C GLU A 58 -4.46 8.23 8.45
N SER A 59 -3.25 7.68 8.52
CA SER A 59 -2.95 6.46 9.30
C SER A 59 -3.33 6.57 10.78
N SER A 60 -3.14 7.73 11.40
CA SER A 60 -3.52 8.02 12.79
C SER A 60 -5.04 7.91 12.99
N LEU A 61 -5.84 8.50 12.10
CA LEU A 61 -7.30 8.42 12.15
C LEU A 61 -7.81 6.99 11.91
N ILE A 62 -7.20 6.27 10.96
CA ILE A 62 -7.53 4.85 10.69
C ILE A 62 -7.25 4.01 11.95
N LEU A 63 -6.12 4.23 12.62
CA LEU A 63 -5.75 3.52 13.84
C LEU A 63 -6.75 3.78 14.96
N LEU A 64 -7.17 5.04 15.17
CA LEU A 64 -8.18 5.40 16.16
C LEU A 64 -9.51 4.70 15.91
N ILE A 65 -10.01 4.70 14.67
CA ILE A 65 -11.27 4.03 14.32
C ILE A 65 -11.18 2.52 14.57
N ASN A 66 -10.07 1.89 14.19
CA ASN A 66 -9.86 0.45 14.40
C ASN A 66 -9.77 0.12 15.90
N ALA A 67 -9.05 0.93 16.69
CA ALA A 67 -8.93 0.76 18.13
C ALA A 67 -10.28 0.94 18.83
N ALA A 68 -11.06 1.95 18.44
CA ALA A 68 -12.39 2.19 18.97
C ALA A 68 -13.37 1.04 18.66
N TRP A 69 -13.32 0.47 17.45
CA TRP A 69 -14.09 -0.73 17.12
C TRP A 69 -13.65 -1.95 17.93
N ALA A 70 -12.34 -2.20 18.09
CA ALA A 70 -11.84 -3.29 18.91
C ALA A 70 -12.32 -3.19 20.36
N ALA A 71 -12.19 -1.99 20.96
CA ALA A 71 -12.69 -1.72 22.31
C ALA A 71 -14.22 -1.87 22.43
N ALA A 72 -14.98 -1.40 21.44
CA ALA A 72 -16.44 -1.54 21.41
C ALA A 72 -16.87 -3.01 21.29
N LYS A 73 -16.19 -3.80 20.45
CA LYS A 73 -16.44 -5.22 20.25
C LYS A 73 -16.22 -6.02 21.54
N ASP A 74 -15.13 -5.74 22.24
CA ASP A 74 -14.73 -6.47 23.45
C ASP A 74 -15.44 -5.96 24.72
N SER A 75 -16.10 -4.80 24.65
CA SER A 75 -16.84 -4.23 25.77
C SER A 75 -18.10 -5.05 26.09
N THR A 76 -18.25 -5.45 27.35
CA THR A 76 -19.45 -6.12 27.87
C THR A 76 -20.52 -5.13 28.33
N THR A 77 -20.15 -3.85 28.51
CA THR A 77 -21.02 -2.81 29.07
C THR A 77 -21.62 -1.88 28.00
N LEU A 78 -21.05 -1.87 26.80
CA LEU A 78 -21.53 -1.03 25.70
C LEU A 78 -22.81 -1.62 25.07
N GLY A 79 -23.82 -0.76 24.85
CA GLY A 79 -25.07 -1.15 24.19
C GLY A 79 -24.86 -1.61 22.74
N ASN A 80 -25.72 -2.51 22.26
CA ASN A 80 -25.63 -3.07 20.91
C ASN A 80 -25.70 -1.98 19.82
N GLU A 81 -26.51 -0.94 20.03
CA GLU A 81 -26.62 0.19 19.09
C GLU A 81 -25.28 0.91 18.88
N ALA A 82 -24.54 1.18 19.96
CA ALA A 82 -23.23 1.81 19.89
C ALA A 82 -22.20 0.89 19.23
N LYS A 83 -22.28 -0.43 19.48
CA LYS A 83 -21.44 -1.42 18.78
C LYS A 83 -21.74 -1.45 17.28
N ASP A 84 -23.00 -1.41 16.89
CA ASP A 84 -23.42 -1.42 15.49
C ASP A 84 -22.97 -0.15 14.77
N ILE A 85 -23.11 1.03 15.40
CA ILE A 85 -22.58 2.29 14.88
C ILE A 85 -21.07 2.17 14.67
N MET A 86 -20.32 1.76 15.68
CA MET A 86 -18.86 1.61 15.59
C MET A 86 -18.44 0.60 14.53
N TYR A 87 -19.19 -0.50 14.38
CA TYR A 87 -18.94 -1.50 13.34
C TYR A 87 -19.14 -0.93 11.94
N GLN A 88 -20.17 -0.11 11.74
CA GLN A 88 -20.45 0.53 10.44
C GLN A 88 -19.40 1.59 10.09
N LEU A 89 -18.93 2.38 11.06
CA LEU A 89 -17.81 3.31 10.85
C LEU A 89 -16.52 2.56 10.47
N TYR A 90 -16.21 1.46 11.17
CA TYR A 90 -15.11 0.58 10.83
C TYR A 90 -15.24 0.01 9.40
N LYS A 91 -16.39 -0.57 9.06
CA LYS A 91 -16.63 -1.12 7.71
C LYS A 91 -16.51 -0.06 6.62
N THR A 92 -17.06 1.12 6.84
CA THR A 92 -16.97 2.23 5.89
C THR A 92 -15.51 2.65 5.69
N THR A 93 -14.74 2.76 6.77
CA THR A 93 -13.30 3.05 6.73
C THR A 93 -12.55 1.99 5.92
N GLN A 94 -12.79 0.71 6.19
CA GLN A 94 -12.15 -0.40 5.45
C GLN A 94 -12.52 -0.41 3.96
N SER A 95 -13.78 -0.09 3.64
CA SER A 95 -14.23 0.04 2.25
C SER A 95 -13.53 1.21 1.55
N SER A 96 -13.48 2.38 2.20
CA SER A 96 -12.78 3.57 1.72
C SER A 96 -11.30 3.30 1.44
N LEU A 97 -10.59 2.58 2.33
CA LEU A 97 -9.20 2.20 2.10
C LEU A 97 -9.01 1.32 0.86
N ARG A 98 -9.92 0.37 0.62
CA ARG A 98 -9.90 -0.46 -0.59
C ARG A 98 -10.10 0.36 -1.86
N THR A 99 -10.88 1.46 -1.79
CA THR A 99 -11.08 2.35 -2.92
C THR A 99 -9.88 3.28 -3.17
N MET A 100 -9.18 3.70 -2.12
CA MET A 100 -7.94 4.49 -2.21
C MET A 100 -6.74 3.68 -2.70
N ALA A 101 -6.80 2.35 -2.56
CA ALA A 101 -5.72 1.47 -2.99
C ALA A 101 -5.42 1.68 -4.49
N PRO A 102 -4.15 1.91 -4.85
CA PRO A 102 -3.71 1.99 -6.24
C PRO A 102 -4.18 0.77 -7.03
N LYS A 103 -4.38 0.96 -8.33
CA LYS A 103 -4.81 -0.12 -9.22
C LYS A 103 -3.83 -1.30 -9.18
N GLU A 104 -2.54 -1.03 -8.98
CA GLU A 104 -1.48 -2.04 -8.81
C GLU A 104 -1.71 -2.92 -7.58
N ILE A 105 -2.20 -2.38 -6.46
CA ILE A 105 -2.52 -3.17 -5.26
C ILE A 105 -3.71 -4.11 -5.53
N LYS A 106 -4.69 -3.65 -6.31
CA LYS A 106 -5.84 -4.48 -6.70
C LYS A 106 -5.40 -5.62 -7.64
N LEU A 107 -4.52 -5.31 -8.60
CA LEU A 107 -3.91 -6.30 -9.48
C LEU A 107 -3.08 -7.33 -8.69
N LEU A 108 -2.23 -6.89 -7.76
CA LEU A 108 -1.45 -7.81 -6.92
C LEU A 108 -2.35 -8.74 -6.11
N LYS A 109 -3.43 -8.23 -5.51
CA LYS A 109 -4.39 -9.06 -4.81
C LYS A 109 -5.00 -10.13 -5.73
N HIS A 110 -5.36 -9.78 -6.95
CA HIS A 110 -5.86 -10.72 -7.95
C HIS A 110 -4.81 -11.78 -8.29
N LEU A 111 -3.60 -11.36 -8.68
CA LEU A 111 -2.49 -12.24 -9.06
C LEU A 111 -2.09 -13.21 -7.94
N LEU A 112 -2.11 -12.75 -6.68
CA LEU A 112 -1.76 -13.58 -5.52
C LEU A 112 -2.84 -14.60 -5.17
N ASN A 113 -4.09 -14.34 -5.55
CA ASN A 113 -5.22 -15.24 -5.33
C ASN A 113 -5.30 -16.36 -6.38
N ILE A 114 -4.69 -16.18 -7.55
CA ILE A 114 -4.56 -17.24 -8.56
C ILE A 114 -3.65 -18.34 -8.01
N ILE A 115 -4.13 -19.58 -8.05
CA ILE A 115 -3.41 -20.75 -7.54
C ILE A 115 -2.48 -21.30 -8.61
N ASP A 116 -2.97 -21.38 -9.84
CA ASP A 116 -2.23 -21.95 -10.97
C ASP A 116 -1.13 -20.98 -11.47
N PRO A 117 0.14 -21.41 -11.53
CA PRO A 117 1.23 -20.57 -11.98
C PRO A 117 1.10 -20.07 -13.42
N GLU A 118 0.55 -20.90 -14.33
CA GLU A 118 0.39 -20.54 -15.75
C GLU A 118 -0.71 -19.49 -15.92
N GLU A 119 -1.87 -19.70 -15.29
CA GLU A 119 -2.97 -18.73 -15.26
C GLU A 119 -2.49 -17.38 -14.68
N ARG A 120 -1.67 -17.41 -13.62
CA ARG A 120 -1.10 -16.20 -13.02
C ARG A 120 -0.16 -15.46 -13.97
N PHE A 121 0.69 -16.19 -14.71
CA PHE A 121 1.58 -15.59 -15.70
C PHE A 121 0.81 -15.00 -16.88
N SER A 122 -0.22 -15.70 -17.36
CA SER A 122 -1.13 -15.19 -18.39
C SER A 122 -1.86 -13.92 -17.96
N ALA A 123 -2.36 -13.87 -16.72
CA ALA A 123 -2.98 -12.68 -16.14
C ALA A 123 -1.99 -11.52 -16.00
N LEU A 124 -0.74 -11.81 -15.62
CA LEU A 124 0.34 -10.81 -15.54
C LEU A 124 0.68 -10.24 -16.93
N ALA A 125 0.85 -11.09 -17.95
CA ALA A 125 1.13 -10.65 -19.32
C ALA A 125 -0.02 -9.80 -19.89
N THR A 126 -1.27 -10.19 -19.61
CA THR A 126 -2.47 -9.42 -19.99
C THR A 126 -2.50 -8.06 -19.31
N ALA A 127 -2.08 -7.96 -18.04
CA ALA A 127 -2.04 -6.69 -17.32
C ALA A 127 -0.99 -5.70 -17.86
N PHE A 128 0.08 -6.20 -18.49
CA PHE A 128 1.12 -5.38 -19.11
C PHE A 128 0.88 -5.03 -20.57
N CYS A 129 0.01 -5.77 -21.25
CA CYS A 129 -0.38 -5.53 -22.63
C CYS A 129 -1.86 -5.14 -22.68
N PRO A 130 -2.21 -3.85 -22.53
CA PRO A 130 -3.54 -3.41 -22.94
C PRO A 130 -3.66 -3.75 -24.43
N GLY A 131 -4.53 -4.70 -24.79
CA GLY A 131 -4.84 -4.95 -26.20
C GLY A 131 -5.22 -3.62 -26.85
N ASN A 132 -4.91 -3.45 -28.14
CA ASN A 132 -5.28 -2.26 -28.91
C ASN A 132 -6.67 -1.74 -28.49
N ASP A 133 -6.78 -0.44 -28.23
CA ASP A 133 -7.91 0.26 -27.58
C ASP A 133 -9.30 0.05 -28.23
N SER A 134 -9.46 -0.83 -29.22
CA SER A 134 -10.74 -1.20 -29.83
C SER A 134 -11.45 -2.38 -29.17
N GLU A 135 -10.82 -3.13 -28.26
CA GLU A 135 -11.47 -4.25 -27.57
C GLU A 135 -11.13 -4.26 -26.07
N ALA A 136 -11.67 -3.29 -25.33
CA ALA A 136 -11.82 -3.40 -23.89
C ALA A 136 -12.82 -4.54 -23.59
N LYS A 137 -12.33 -5.79 -23.67
CA LYS A 137 -13.14 -7.01 -23.47
C LYS A 137 -13.57 -7.21 -22.02
N ASP A 138 -13.01 -6.44 -21.08
CA ASP A 138 -13.44 -6.46 -19.68
C ASP A 138 -13.37 -5.05 -19.06
N PRO A 139 -14.51 -4.47 -18.64
CA PRO A 139 -14.57 -3.21 -17.89
C PRO A 139 -13.79 -3.23 -16.56
N THR A 140 -13.38 -4.43 -16.11
CA THR A 140 -12.65 -4.65 -14.84
C THR A 140 -11.16 -4.94 -15.02
N ALA A 141 -10.65 -5.01 -16.25
CA ALA A 141 -9.23 -5.28 -16.49
C ALA A 141 -8.35 -4.14 -15.97
N VAL A 142 -7.49 -4.46 -14.99
CA VAL A 142 -6.57 -3.51 -14.36
C VAL A 142 -5.23 -3.56 -15.08
N TYR A 143 -5.01 -2.63 -16.00
CA TYR A 143 -3.75 -2.49 -16.73
C TYR A 143 -2.72 -1.63 -15.98
N THR A 144 -1.45 -2.04 -16.02
CA THR A 144 -0.33 -1.31 -15.41
C THR A 144 0.95 -1.50 -16.21
N THR A 145 2.02 -0.78 -15.84
CA THR A 145 3.35 -0.98 -16.44
C THR A 145 4.19 -1.92 -15.56
N PRO A 146 5.13 -2.68 -16.13
CA PRO A 146 6.07 -3.49 -15.35
C PRO A 146 6.80 -2.69 -14.26
N LYS A 147 7.21 -1.46 -14.58
CA LYS A 147 7.91 -0.55 -13.65
C LYS A 147 7.04 -0.16 -12.43
N GLU A 148 5.78 0.20 -12.65
CA GLU A 148 4.89 0.59 -11.55
C GLU A 148 4.51 -0.62 -10.68
N LEU A 149 4.19 -1.77 -11.28
CA LEU A 149 3.88 -2.97 -10.51
C LEU A 149 5.07 -3.44 -9.66
N HIS A 150 6.28 -3.41 -10.24
CA HIS A 150 7.52 -3.73 -9.53
C HIS A 150 7.76 -2.82 -8.33
N LYS A 151 7.58 -1.50 -8.49
CA LYS A 151 7.70 -0.52 -7.41
C LYS A 151 6.77 -0.85 -6.24
N TRP A 152 5.51 -1.18 -6.50
CA TRP A 152 4.56 -1.55 -5.45
C TRP A 152 4.92 -2.87 -4.77
N ILE A 153 5.36 -3.88 -5.51
CA ILE A 153 5.86 -5.14 -4.94
C ILE A 153 7.05 -4.88 -4.02
N LYS A 154 7.99 -4.03 -4.43
CA LYS A 154 9.16 -3.66 -3.62
C LYS A 154 8.75 -2.94 -2.33
N ILE A 155 7.84 -1.95 -2.42
CA ILE A 155 7.30 -1.25 -1.24
C ILE A 155 6.66 -2.25 -0.26
N MET A 156 5.88 -3.22 -0.75
CA MET A 156 5.24 -4.24 0.11
C MET A 156 6.27 -5.18 0.77
N LEU A 157 7.31 -5.60 0.03
CA LEU A 157 8.40 -6.42 0.56
C LEU A 157 9.21 -5.67 1.62
N ASP A 158 9.54 -4.40 1.37
CA ASP A 158 10.30 -3.56 2.29
C ASP A 158 9.50 -3.31 3.58
N ALA A 159 8.21 -2.97 3.48
CA ALA A 159 7.33 -2.79 4.63
C ALA A 159 7.23 -4.08 5.48
N TYR A 160 7.16 -5.25 4.85
CA TYR A 160 7.16 -6.53 5.55
C TYR A 160 8.46 -6.80 6.32
N ASN A 161 9.61 -6.46 5.70
CA ASN A 161 10.92 -6.64 6.33
C ASN A 161 11.16 -5.66 7.48
N LEU A 162 10.72 -4.40 7.34
CA LEU A 162 10.78 -3.39 8.39
C LEU A 162 9.98 -3.83 9.62
N ASN A 163 8.77 -4.37 9.43
CA ASN A 163 7.94 -4.92 10.52
C ASN A 163 8.50 -6.19 11.17
N LYS A 164 9.45 -6.88 10.52
CA LYS A 164 10.12 -8.10 11.02
C LYS A 164 11.45 -7.84 11.73
N SER A 165 11.83 -6.58 11.93
CA SER A 165 13.19 -6.22 12.33
C SER A 165 13.49 -6.26 13.84
N ASP A 166 12.58 -6.77 14.70
CA ASP A 166 12.85 -6.86 16.15
C ASP A 166 13.22 -8.25 16.69
N THR A 167 12.98 -9.37 15.99
CA THR A 167 13.36 -10.69 16.53
C THR A 167 13.69 -11.73 15.44
N GLU A 168 14.85 -12.38 15.61
CA GLU A 168 15.29 -13.66 15.03
C GLU A 168 16.04 -13.72 13.67
N ILE A 169 16.86 -14.78 13.60
CA ILE A 169 17.98 -15.07 12.71
C ILE A 169 17.56 -15.20 11.24
N ARG A 170 18.37 -14.64 10.33
CA ARG A 170 18.12 -14.48 8.88
C ARG A 170 17.80 -15.78 8.11
N GLU A 171 18.27 -16.94 8.59
CA GLU A 171 18.05 -18.25 7.94
C GLU A 171 16.72 -18.89 8.34
N ALA A 172 16.31 -18.76 9.61
CA ALA A 172 14.97 -19.15 10.06
C ALA A 172 13.87 -18.30 9.38
N LYS A 173 14.18 -17.06 9.00
CA LYS A 173 13.28 -16.15 8.26
C LYS A 173 12.88 -16.66 6.88
N LYS A 174 13.72 -17.44 6.17
CA LYS A 174 13.39 -18.00 4.85
C LYS A 174 12.41 -19.17 4.94
N MET A 175 12.50 -19.97 6.01
CA MET A 175 11.60 -21.09 6.27
C MET A 175 10.21 -20.62 6.76
N ASN A 176 10.13 -19.42 7.36
CA ASN A 176 8.92 -18.86 7.99
C ASN A 176 8.25 -17.74 7.16
N GLN A 177 8.48 -17.69 5.85
CA GLN A 177 7.77 -16.74 4.98
C GLN A 177 6.34 -17.26 4.72
N PRO A 178 5.27 -16.49 5.05
CA PRO A 178 3.92 -16.81 4.64
C PRO A 178 3.87 -17.03 3.13
N VAL A 179 3.10 -18.01 2.66
CA VAL A 179 2.97 -18.37 1.23
C VAL A 179 2.78 -17.15 0.31
N VAL A 180 2.05 -16.13 0.79
CA VAL A 180 1.83 -14.87 0.07
C VAL A 180 3.13 -14.09 -0.20
N MET A 181 4.09 -14.09 0.74
CA MET A 181 5.37 -13.40 0.59
C MET A 181 6.27 -14.10 -0.42
N GLN A 182 6.29 -15.44 -0.42
CA GLN A 182 7.01 -16.21 -1.43
C GLN A 182 6.43 -15.94 -2.82
N ARG A 183 5.10 -15.91 -2.95
CA ARG A 183 4.43 -15.57 -4.21
C ARG A 183 4.76 -14.14 -4.68
N LEU A 184 4.83 -13.16 -3.77
CA LEU A 184 5.25 -11.79 -4.07
C LEU A 184 6.71 -11.72 -4.55
N PHE A 185 7.61 -12.49 -3.92
CA PHE A 185 9.01 -12.53 -4.30
C PHE A 185 9.20 -13.13 -5.70
N ILE A 186 8.52 -14.24 -6.00
CA ILE A 186 8.54 -14.86 -7.34
C ILE A 186 8.00 -13.87 -8.39
N LEU A 187 6.92 -13.15 -8.10
CA LEU A 187 6.40 -12.12 -9.01
C LEU A 187 7.40 -10.99 -9.24
N LYS A 188 8.16 -10.58 -8.22
CA LYS A 188 9.22 -9.58 -8.36
C LYS A 188 10.30 -10.07 -9.34
N GLU A 189 10.82 -11.29 -9.14
CA GLU A 189 11.87 -11.87 -9.98
C GLU A 189 11.41 -11.99 -11.44
N ILE A 190 10.20 -12.51 -11.67
CA ILE A 190 9.64 -12.61 -13.02
C ILE A 190 9.56 -11.24 -13.71
N ILE A 191 9.13 -10.20 -12.99
CA ILE A 191 9.02 -8.85 -13.58
C ILE A 191 10.41 -8.28 -13.88
N GLU A 192 11.38 -8.50 -13.01
CA GLU A 192 12.77 -8.08 -13.23
C GLU A 192 13.37 -8.76 -14.46
N GLU A 193 13.34 -10.09 -14.51
CA GLU A 193 13.97 -10.91 -15.57
C GLU A 193 13.28 -10.75 -16.93
N GLU A 194 11.95 -10.88 -16.97
CA GLU A 194 11.23 -10.97 -18.25
C GLU A 194 10.86 -9.60 -18.84
N TYR A 195 10.73 -8.56 -18.01
CA TYR A 195 10.19 -7.27 -18.43
C TYR A 195 11.11 -6.09 -18.18
N LEU A 196 11.94 -6.06 -17.14
CA LEU A 196 12.81 -4.91 -16.87
C LEU A 196 14.22 -5.08 -17.45
N GLU A 197 14.80 -6.27 -17.37
CA GLU A 197 16.11 -6.57 -17.97
C GLU A 197 16.05 -6.56 -19.51
N ARG A 198 14.97 -7.11 -20.09
CA ARG A 198 14.75 -7.04 -21.56
C ARG A 198 14.54 -5.63 -22.10
N GLU A 199 13.96 -4.72 -21.34
CA GLU A 199 13.80 -3.31 -21.76
C GLU A 199 15.17 -2.59 -21.76
N ALA A 200 15.99 -2.82 -20.73
CA ALA A 200 17.33 -2.26 -20.64
C ALA A 200 18.27 -2.75 -21.75
N ASP A 201 18.12 -4.00 -22.20
CA ASP A 201 18.87 -4.56 -23.32
C ASP A 201 18.37 -4.08 -24.69
N LYS A 202 17.09 -3.67 -24.80
CA LYS A 202 16.55 -3.03 -26.01
C LYS A 202 17.00 -1.57 -26.13
N GLU A 203 16.99 -0.81 -25.02
CA GLU A 203 17.50 0.58 -24.99
C GLU A 203 19.00 0.65 -25.34
N LYS A 204 19.81 -0.32 -24.89
CA LYS A 204 21.24 -0.39 -25.23
C LYS A 204 21.55 -0.77 -26.68
N LYS A 205 20.60 -1.31 -27.43
CA LYS A 205 20.79 -1.67 -28.85
C LYS A 205 20.43 -0.54 -29.83
N ILE A 206 19.92 0.60 -29.34
CA ILE A 206 19.42 1.69 -30.18
C ILE A 206 20.46 2.81 -30.40
N GLU A 207 21.63 2.78 -29.74
CA GLU A 207 22.78 3.67 -30.06
C GLU A 207 24.08 2.84 -30.17
N PRO A 208 25.02 3.06 -31.13
CA PRO A 208 25.04 3.97 -32.29
C PRO A 208 25.43 3.29 -33.64
N GLU A 209 24.81 3.68 -34.76
CA GLU A 209 25.36 3.52 -36.13
C GLU A 209 24.99 4.74 -37.01
N GLU A 210 25.40 5.94 -36.60
CA GLU A 210 25.46 7.11 -37.50
C GLU A 210 26.79 7.84 -37.30
N GLU A 211 27.88 7.28 -37.83
CA GLU A 211 29.05 8.04 -38.28
C GLU A 211 30.00 7.12 -39.06
N MET A 212 29.71 6.86 -40.33
CA MET A 212 30.76 6.66 -41.35
C MET A 212 30.21 6.74 -42.78
N SER A 213 30.95 7.43 -43.64
CA SER A 213 30.74 7.71 -45.08
C SER A 213 29.88 8.96 -45.35
N TYR A 214 30.35 9.99 -46.07
CA TYR A 214 31.31 10.02 -47.17
C TYR A 214 32.31 11.18 -47.08
N VAL A 215 33.54 10.85 -47.46
CA VAL A 215 34.56 11.78 -47.95
C VAL A 215 34.16 12.19 -49.36
N ASP A 216 34.17 13.49 -49.65
CA ASP A 216 34.43 14.07 -50.98
C ASP A 216 35.41 15.24 -50.81
#